data_AF-A0A842NZ17-F1
#
_entry.id   AF-A0A842NZ17-F1
#
_cell.length_a   1.000
_cell.length_b   1.000
_cell.length_c   1.000
_cell.angle_alpha   90.00
_cell.angle_beta   90.00
_cell.angle_gamma   90.00
#
_symmetry.space_group_name_H-M   'P 1'
#
loop_
_entity.id
_entity.type
_entity.pdbx_description
1 polymer ?
#
loop_
_entity_poly.entity_id
_entity_poly.type
_entity_poly.pdbx_seq_one_letter_code
_entity_poly.pdbx_strand_id
1 'polypeptide(L)'
;MVTGLFLGRFQPFHLGHLDAIKQILKICDHCIILVGSAQYKNQPDNPFSYEERKAMIETTLKKENIQNWSIIPIDDIRDNDLWVEYVDKNTPKYDVVYTGNPLTEKLFSKAGYPVRKLDINIKISGRELR
;
A
#
# COMPACT_ATOMS: atom_id res chain seq x y z
N MET A 1 11.32 -1.02 17.02
CA MET A 1 11.20 -0.65 15.60
C MET A 1 9.72 -0.61 15.28
N VAL A 2 9.20 0.53 14.84
CA VAL A 2 7.80 0.73 14.47
C VAL A 2 7.65 0.55 12.96
N THR A 3 6.81 -0.39 12.55
CA THR A 3 6.59 -0.72 11.14
C THR A 3 5.19 -0.30 10.70
N GLY A 4 5.12 0.56 9.67
CA GLY A 4 3.88 0.96 9.03
C GLY A 4 3.51 0.06 7.85
N LEU A 5 2.23 -0.30 7.72
CA LEU A 5 1.67 -0.99 6.56
C LEU A 5 0.93 0.01 5.66
N PHE A 6 1.38 0.17 4.42
CA PHE A 6 0.74 1.02 3.41
C PHE A 6 0.13 0.16 2.31
N LEU A 7 -1.21 0.10 2.26
CA LEU A 7 -1.94 -0.72 1.29
C LEU A 7 -2.39 0.12 0.08
N GLY A 8 -2.14 -0.39 -1.13
CA GLY A 8 -2.66 0.21 -2.35
C GLY A 8 -2.57 -0.73 -3.56
N ARG A 9 -3.35 -0.44 -4.61
CA ARG A 9 -3.23 -1.15 -5.90
C ARG A 9 -2.06 -0.65 -6.73
N PHE A 10 -1.69 0.63 -6.59
CA PHE A 10 -0.60 1.28 -7.31
C PHE A 10 -0.68 1.14 -8.85
N GLN A 11 -1.84 1.48 -9.42
CA GLN A 11 -2.13 1.35 -10.85
C GLN A 11 -2.29 2.72 -11.55
N PRO A 12 -1.20 3.46 -11.87
CA PRO A 12 0.20 3.20 -11.56
C PRO A 12 0.62 3.76 -10.17
N PHE A 13 1.89 3.53 -9.80
CA PHE A 13 2.52 4.29 -8.72
C PHE A 13 2.72 5.75 -9.15
N HIS A 14 2.52 6.71 -8.24
CA HIS A 14 2.50 8.14 -8.58
C HIS A 14 2.94 9.01 -7.40
N LEU A 15 3.11 10.32 -7.62
CA LEU A 15 3.69 11.23 -6.62
C LEU A 15 2.90 11.31 -5.31
N GLY A 16 1.57 11.18 -5.36
CA GLY A 16 0.76 11.06 -4.12
C GLY A 16 1.14 9.84 -3.26
N HIS A 17 1.46 8.70 -3.88
CA HIS A 17 1.93 7.52 -3.14
C HIS A 17 3.34 7.70 -2.58
N LEU A 18 4.21 8.39 -3.32
CA LEU A 18 5.55 8.73 -2.85
C LEU A 18 5.50 9.65 -1.62
N ASP A 19 4.66 10.68 -1.66
CA ASP A 19 4.45 11.59 -0.53
C ASP A 19 3.91 10.85 0.69
N ALA A 20 2.93 9.98 0.50
CA ALA A 20 2.41 9.08 1.53
C ALA A 20 3.50 8.24 2.20
N ILE A 21 4.38 7.58 1.41
CA ILE A 21 5.49 6.78 1.96
C ILE A 21 6.47 7.66 2.74
N LYS A 22 6.79 8.86 2.24
CA LYS A 22 7.64 9.82 2.95
C LYS A 22 7.01 10.26 4.28
N GLN A 23 5.69 10.46 4.33
CA GLN A 23 4.99 10.77 5.58
C GLN A 23 5.08 9.62 6.59
N ILE A 24 4.86 8.38 6.15
CA ILE A 24 4.99 7.19 7.01
C ILE A 24 6.40 7.09 7.59
N LEU A 25 7.43 7.26 6.77
CA LEU A 25 8.83 7.13 7.20
C LEU A 25 9.33 8.29 8.10
N LYS A 26 8.54 9.35 8.28
CA LYS A 26 8.83 10.37 9.31
C LYS A 26 8.47 9.90 10.72
N ILE A 27 7.59 8.91 10.84
CA ILE A 27 7.01 8.46 12.12
C ILE A 27 7.13 6.95 12.36
N CYS A 28 7.54 6.20 11.35
CA CYS A 28 7.81 4.76 11.42
C CYS A 28 9.25 4.50 10.94
N ASP A 29 9.88 3.50 11.53
CA ASP A 29 11.25 3.10 11.18
C ASP A 29 11.29 2.35 9.83
N HIS A 30 10.20 1.67 9.47
CA HIS A 30 10.07 0.89 8.23
C HIS A 30 8.66 1.00 7.63
N CYS A 31 8.58 0.95 6.29
CA CYS A 31 7.31 0.95 5.56
C CYS A 31 7.14 -0.34 4.73
N ILE A 32 6.16 -1.16 5.09
CA ILE A 32 5.71 -2.28 4.25
C ILE A 32 4.70 -1.74 3.24
N ILE A 33 5.05 -1.79 1.96
CA ILE A 33 4.20 -1.40 0.84
C ILE A 33 3.50 -2.66 0.35
N LEU A 34 2.22 -2.80 0.71
CA LEU A 34 1.41 -3.95 0.40
C LEU A 34 0.64 -3.69 -0.91
N VAL A 35 1.06 -4.36 -1.97
CA VAL A 35 0.53 -4.20 -3.33
C VAL A 35 -0.67 -5.12 -3.51
N GLY A 36 -1.86 -4.56 -3.30
CA GLY A 36 -3.13 -5.26 -3.45
C GLY A 36 -3.51 -5.54 -4.89
N SER A 37 -4.52 -6.38 -5.12
CA SER A 37 -4.93 -6.80 -6.46
C SER A 37 -3.75 -7.37 -7.26
N ALA A 38 -2.83 -8.10 -6.62
CA ALA A 38 -1.59 -8.57 -7.23
C ALA A 38 -1.82 -9.54 -8.40
N GLN A 39 -2.88 -10.36 -8.34
CA GLN A 39 -3.28 -11.29 -9.38
C GLN A 39 -3.77 -10.63 -10.68
N TYR A 40 -4.16 -9.36 -10.64
CA TYR A 40 -4.76 -8.67 -11.78
C TYR A 40 -3.71 -7.91 -12.61
N LYS A 41 -3.84 -8.04 -13.94
CA LYS A 41 -3.02 -7.36 -14.97
C LYS A 41 -3.80 -7.30 -16.28
N ASN A 42 -3.44 -6.38 -17.17
CA ASN A 42 -4.06 -6.22 -18.50
C ASN A 42 -5.59 -6.05 -18.46
N GLN A 43 -6.10 -5.33 -17.46
CA GLN A 43 -7.53 -4.97 -17.34
C GLN A 43 -7.68 -3.45 -17.24
N PRO A 44 -8.85 -2.87 -17.60
CA PRO A 44 -9.05 -1.42 -17.53
C PRO A 44 -8.73 -0.81 -16.16
N ASP A 45 -9.12 -1.51 -15.09
CA ASP A 45 -8.86 -1.07 -13.71
C ASP A 45 -7.50 -1.52 -13.17
N ASN A 46 -6.85 -2.49 -13.83
CA ASN A 46 -5.56 -3.07 -13.43
C ASN A 46 -4.69 -3.27 -14.68
N PRO A 47 -4.22 -2.18 -15.33
CA PRO A 47 -3.44 -2.30 -16.56
C PRO A 47 -2.07 -2.93 -16.31
N PHE A 48 -1.43 -2.64 -15.17
CA PHE A 48 -0.09 -3.10 -14.85
C PHE A 48 -0.11 -4.37 -14.00
N SER A 49 0.80 -5.27 -14.28
CA SER A 49 1.12 -6.45 -13.46
C SER A 49 1.76 -6.06 -12.12
N TYR A 50 1.81 -7.01 -11.19
CA TYR A 50 2.54 -6.82 -9.94
C TYR A 50 4.01 -6.45 -10.18
N GLU A 51 4.72 -7.13 -11.10
CA GLU A 51 6.14 -6.86 -11.38
C GLU A 51 6.36 -5.46 -11.96
N GLU A 52 5.48 -4.98 -12.84
CA GLU A 52 5.56 -3.60 -13.36
C GLU A 52 5.35 -2.58 -12.23
N ARG A 53 4.34 -2.80 -11.37
CA ARG A 53 4.07 -1.91 -10.23
C ARG A 53 5.22 -1.91 -9.23
N LYS A 54 5.77 -3.08 -8.91
CA LYS A 54 6.96 -3.23 -8.08
C LYS A 54 8.13 -2.46 -8.69
N ALA A 55 8.40 -2.63 -9.97
CA ALA A 55 9.47 -1.91 -10.66
C ALA A 55 9.29 -0.38 -10.60
N MET A 56 8.06 0.13 -10.78
CA MET A 56 7.75 1.55 -10.61
C MET A 56 8.08 2.03 -9.20
N ILE A 57 7.60 1.33 -8.17
CA ILE A 57 7.84 1.68 -6.75
C ILE A 57 9.33 1.66 -6.45
N GLU A 58 10.03 0.56 -6.75
CA GLU A 58 11.46 0.42 -6.43
C GLU A 58 12.30 1.49 -7.13
N THR A 59 12.04 1.75 -8.41
CA THR A 59 12.79 2.73 -9.20
C THR A 59 12.59 4.13 -8.62
N THR A 60 11.35 4.49 -8.25
CA THR A 60 11.08 5.79 -7.64
C THR A 60 11.74 5.92 -6.26
N LEU A 61 11.58 4.93 -5.38
CA LEU A 61 12.15 5.00 -4.02
C LEU A 61 13.68 5.01 -4.02
N LYS A 62 14.32 4.24 -4.91
CA LYS A 62 15.78 4.24 -5.09
C LYS A 62 16.28 5.61 -5.57
N LYS A 63 15.60 6.23 -6.55
CA LYS A 63 15.94 7.58 -7.04
C LYS A 63 15.80 8.65 -5.96
N GLU A 64 14.88 8.47 -5.02
CA GLU A 64 14.64 9.35 -3.89
C GLU A 64 15.56 9.06 -2.67
N ASN A 65 16.51 8.12 -2.80
CA ASN A 65 17.40 7.66 -1.74
C ASN A 65 16.67 7.14 -0.48
N ILE A 66 15.49 6.54 -0.65
CA ILE A 66 14.71 5.96 0.44
C ILE A 66 15.09 4.49 0.59
N GLN A 67 15.46 4.05 1.80
CA GLN A 67 16.01 2.70 2.02
C GLN A 67 15.18 1.79 2.95
N ASN A 68 14.29 2.34 3.78
CA ASN A 68 13.58 1.58 4.81
C ASN A 68 12.18 1.12 4.37
N TRP A 69 12.12 0.26 3.35
CA TRP A 69 10.86 -0.25 2.83
C TRP A 69 10.96 -1.70 2.36
N SER A 70 9.81 -2.36 2.28
CA SER A 70 9.66 -3.68 1.67
C SER A 70 8.37 -3.73 0.87
N ILE A 71 8.38 -4.43 -0.27
CA ILE A 71 7.20 -4.58 -1.13
C ILE A 71 6.70 -6.02 -0.99
N ILE A 72 5.41 -6.17 -0.67
CA ILE A 72 4.75 -7.47 -0.52
C ILE A 72 3.54 -7.51 -1.47
N PRO A 73 3.39 -8.52 -2.34
CA PRO A 73 2.18 -8.71 -3.12
C PRO A 73 1.07 -9.27 -2.24
N ILE A 74 -0.18 -8.89 -2.51
CA ILE A 74 -1.32 -9.57 -1.93
C ILE A 74 -2.49 -9.66 -2.92
N ASP A 75 -3.07 -10.85 -3.00
CA ASP A 75 -4.21 -11.12 -3.87
C ASP A 75 -5.52 -10.76 -3.19
N ASP A 76 -6.49 -10.25 -3.93
CA ASP A 76 -7.84 -10.04 -3.41
C ASP A 76 -8.52 -11.38 -3.08
N ILE A 77 -9.16 -11.47 -1.91
CA ILE A 77 -10.02 -12.61 -1.52
C ILE A 77 -11.48 -12.18 -1.49
N ARG A 78 -12.39 -13.15 -1.60
CA ARG A 78 -13.84 -12.87 -1.63
C ARG A 78 -14.43 -12.47 -0.27
N ASP A 79 -13.83 -12.94 0.80
CA ASP A 79 -14.36 -12.78 2.16
C ASP A 79 -13.68 -11.62 2.88
N ASN A 80 -14.43 -10.54 3.07
CA ASN A 80 -13.95 -9.36 3.78
C ASN A 80 -13.70 -9.62 5.27
N ASP A 81 -14.43 -10.55 5.90
CA ASP A 81 -14.24 -10.87 7.32
C ASP A 81 -12.92 -11.61 7.55
N LEU A 82 -12.41 -12.32 6.53
CA LEU A 82 -11.11 -12.99 6.56
C LEU A 82 -9.96 -12.14 6.01
N TRP A 83 -10.24 -10.93 5.50
CA TRP A 83 -9.24 -10.14 4.79
C TRP A 83 -8.05 -9.75 5.66
N VAL A 84 -8.30 -9.29 6.89
CA VAL A 84 -7.23 -8.89 7.80
C VAL A 84 -6.38 -10.09 8.22
N GLU A 85 -7.01 -11.23 8.53
CA GLU A 85 -6.29 -12.47 8.86
C GLU A 85 -5.44 -12.95 7.67
N TYR A 86 -5.96 -12.82 6.46
CA TYR A 86 -5.21 -13.14 5.24
C TYR A 86 -4.00 -12.21 5.06
N VAL A 87 -4.17 -10.90 5.30
CA VAL A 87 -3.04 -9.95 5.30
C VAL A 87 -1.99 -10.34 6.35
N ASP A 88 -2.41 -10.64 7.58
CA ASP A 88 -1.53 -11.02 8.69
C ASP A 88 -0.71 -12.27 8.40
N LYS A 89 -1.32 -13.27 7.75
CA LYS A 89 -0.63 -14.52 7.38
C LYS A 89 0.41 -14.34 6.28
N ASN A 90 0.22 -13.36 5.40
CA ASN A 90 1.04 -13.17 4.20
C ASN A 90 1.99 -11.96 4.28
N THR A 91 1.95 -11.22 5.39
CA THR A 91 2.73 -9.99 5.56
C THR A 91 3.55 -10.09 6.85
N PRO A 92 4.83 -9.66 6.85
CA PRO A 92 5.59 -9.53 8.09
C PRO A 92 4.86 -8.65 9.11
N LYS A 93 5.13 -8.84 10.40
CA LYS A 93 4.49 -8.08 11.47
C LYS A 93 4.61 -6.56 11.26
N TYR A 94 3.50 -5.85 11.46
CA TYR A 94 3.39 -4.40 11.41
C TYR A 94 2.61 -3.88 12.62
N ASP A 95 2.79 -2.59 12.93
CA ASP A 95 2.26 -1.96 14.15
C ASP A 95 1.12 -0.97 13.87
N VAL A 96 1.08 -0.39 12.67
CA VAL A 96 0.10 0.64 12.28
C VAL A 96 -0.23 0.54 10.79
N VAL A 97 -1.51 0.74 10.45
CA VAL A 97 -2.02 0.66 9.08
C VAL A 97 -2.30 2.06 8.55
N TYR A 98 -1.82 2.33 7.33
CA TYR A 98 -2.07 3.56 6.60
C TYR A 98 -2.87 3.24 5.34
N THR A 99 -4.04 3.85 5.23
CA THR A 99 -4.91 3.67 4.07
C THR A 99 -5.81 4.88 3.84
N GLY A 100 -6.07 5.19 2.57
CA GLY A 100 -7.12 6.12 2.17
C GLY A 100 -8.44 5.43 1.81
N ASN A 101 -8.49 4.09 1.88
CA ASN A 101 -9.66 3.30 1.49
C ASN A 101 -10.60 3.09 2.71
N PRO A 102 -11.87 3.55 2.65
CA PRO A 102 -12.80 3.42 3.78
C PRO A 102 -13.13 1.98 4.20
N LEU A 103 -13.15 1.03 3.25
CA LEU A 103 -13.39 -0.38 3.56
C LEU A 103 -12.19 -0.97 4.30
N THR A 104 -10.97 -0.74 3.81
CA THR A 104 -9.74 -1.15 4.49
C THR A 104 -9.67 -0.56 5.89
N GLU A 105 -9.94 0.74 6.05
CA GLU A 105 -9.97 1.40 7.36
C GLU A 105 -10.94 0.70 8.32
N LYS A 106 -12.16 0.40 7.87
CA LYS A 106 -13.17 -0.29 8.67
C LYS A 106 -12.73 -1.70 9.08
N LEU A 107 -12.18 -2.48 8.15
CA LEU A 107 -11.78 -3.86 8.40
C LEU A 107 -10.62 -3.94 9.41
N PHE A 108 -9.57 -3.14 9.23
CA PHE A 108 -8.43 -3.10 10.15
C PHE A 108 -8.80 -2.54 11.53
N SER A 109 -9.67 -1.52 11.57
CA SER A 109 -10.17 -0.99 12.85
C SER A 109 -11.00 -2.02 13.61
N LYS A 110 -11.86 -2.78 12.92
CA LYS A 110 -12.64 -3.89 13.52
C LYS A 110 -11.73 -4.99 14.09
N ALA A 111 -10.59 -5.23 13.44
CA ALA A 111 -9.57 -6.18 13.89
C ALA A 111 -8.65 -5.65 15.02
N GLY A 112 -8.84 -4.39 15.46
CA GLY A 112 -8.10 -3.81 16.58
C GLY A 112 -6.76 -3.17 16.20
N TYR A 113 -6.46 -3.02 14.91
CA TYR A 113 -5.24 -2.34 14.47
C TYR A 113 -5.38 -0.82 14.57
N PRO A 114 -4.32 -0.10 14.98
CA PRO A 114 -4.25 1.34 14.82
C PRO A 114 -4.28 1.70 13.32
N VAL A 115 -5.31 2.43 12.89
CA VAL A 115 -5.41 2.93 11.52
C VAL A 115 -5.19 4.44 11.51
N ARG A 116 -4.32 4.92 10.62
CA ARG A 116 -4.02 6.34 10.44
C ARG A 116 -4.28 6.77 9.01
N LYS A 117 -4.80 7.99 8.88
CA LYS A 117 -4.93 8.67 7.59
C LYS A 117 -3.64 9.44 7.30
N LEU A 118 -3.39 9.62 6.01
CA LEU A 118 -2.28 10.43 5.51
C LEU A 118 -2.83 11.71 4.91
N ASP A 119 -2.04 12.78 4.99
CA ASP A 119 -2.41 14.05 4.40
C ASP A 119 -2.31 13.95 2.88
N ILE A 120 -3.38 14.36 2.18
CA ILE A 120 -3.39 14.38 0.71
C ILE A 120 -2.80 15.72 0.26
N ASN A 121 -1.48 15.81 0.24
CA ASN A 121 -0.76 17.02 -0.21
C ASN A 121 -0.74 17.13 -1.73
N ILE A 122 -0.74 16.00 -2.43
CA ILE A 122 -0.68 15.92 -3.89
C ILE A 122 -1.95 15.24 -4.40
N LYS A 123 -2.85 16.00 -5.02
CA LYS A 123 -4.10 15.50 -5.59
C LYS A 123 -3.85 14.87 -6.96
N ILE A 124 -3.53 13.58 -6.95
CA ILE A 124 -3.37 12.74 -8.14
C ILE A 124 -4.06 11.41 -7.87
N SER A 125 -4.89 10.96 -8.81
CA SER A 125 -5.46 9.61 -8.78
C SER A 125 -4.93 8.74 -9.92
N GLY A 126 -4.76 7.44 -9.67
CA GLY A 126 -4.44 6.49 -10.73
C GLY A 126 -5.51 6.42 -11.83
N ARG A 127 -6.76 6.82 -11.55
CA ARG A 127 -7.83 6.88 -12.54
C ARG A 127 -7.61 8.01 -13.55
N GLU A 128 -7.07 9.15 -13.12
CA GLU A 128 -6.75 10.28 -14.02
C GLU A 128 -5.49 10.04 -14.85
N LEU A 129 -4.61 9.14 -14.40
CA LEU A 129 -3.37 8.80 -15.11
C LEU A 129 -3.54 7.72 -16.18
N ARG A 130 -4.76 7.19 -16.37
CA ARG A 130 -5.07 6.08 -17.28
C ARG A 130 -6.13 6.47 -18.29
#